data_AF-A0A0K8VQ06-F1
#
_entry.id   AF-A0A0K8VQ06-F1
#
_cell.length_a   1.000
_cell.length_b   1.000
_cell.length_c   1.000
_cell.angle_alpha   90.00
_cell.angle_beta   90.00
_cell.angle_gamma   90.00
#
_symmetry.space_group_name_H-M   'P 1'
#
loop_
_entity.id
_entity.type
_entity.pdbx_description
1 polymer ?
#
loop_
_entity_poly.entity_id
_entity_poly.type
_entity_poly.pdbx_seq_one_letter_code
_entity_poly.pdbx_strand_id
1 'polypeptide(L)'
;MVNAGSESHGEDASNTPEWINEEFFKRILDKDESDNVKINKLLLSSGSSKIDNYASVLYRAKIKYALCSQPNQEKIRSFVMKTEHFEEGLQKDKLGEMAIFETEVRMYTIVLPMIKAKLREFGDQTVLAPKIFHSSLEMPRNIVFEDLLTEGYSIISERPGSLEEIKLALKKLAKIHAISYQMAQMVGIHIL
;
A
#
# COMPACT_ATOMS: atom_id res chain seq x y z
N MET A 1 -40.49 -2.96 -11.75
CA MET A 1 -40.85 -1.67 -12.35
C MET A 1 -40.26 -0.56 -11.49
N VAL A 2 -39.33 0.21 -12.10
CA VAL A 2 -38.88 1.59 -11.74
C VAL A 2 -38.20 1.73 -10.35
N ASN A 3 -36.96 2.22 -10.16
CA ASN A 3 -36.16 3.30 -10.76
C ASN A 3 -34.66 2.94 -10.53
N ALA A 4 -33.75 2.87 -11.50
CA ALA A 4 -33.06 3.95 -12.20
C ALA A 4 -32.40 5.00 -11.27
N GLY A 5 -31.06 5.03 -11.29
CA GLY A 5 -30.25 6.25 -11.16
C GLY A 5 -29.70 6.58 -9.77
N SER A 6 -28.46 6.20 -9.52
CA SER A 6 -27.44 7.17 -9.12
C SER A 6 -26.07 6.66 -9.56
N GLU A 7 -25.70 7.05 -10.79
CA GLU A 7 -24.29 7.22 -11.13
C GLU A 7 -23.71 8.16 -10.07
N SER A 8 -22.81 7.64 -9.23
CA SER A 8 -22.02 8.48 -8.33
C SER A 8 -21.05 9.27 -9.20
N HIS A 9 -21.51 10.44 -9.62
CA HIS A 9 -20.67 11.51 -10.14
C HIS A 9 -19.46 11.70 -9.23
N GLY A 10 -18.29 11.81 -9.84
CA GLY A 10 -17.01 11.96 -9.15
C GLY A 10 -17.00 13.22 -8.30
N GLU A 11 -17.22 13.06 -7.01
CA GLU A 11 -16.71 13.94 -5.98
C GLU A 11 -15.41 13.31 -5.50
N ASP A 12 -14.28 14.01 -5.68
CA ASP A 12 -13.00 13.86 -4.95
C ASP A 12 -11.78 14.42 -5.72
N ALA A 13 -11.97 15.11 -6.85
CA ALA A 13 -10.86 15.81 -7.50
C ALA A 13 -10.31 17.00 -6.69
N SER A 14 -11.06 17.53 -5.71
CA SER A 14 -10.76 18.82 -5.08
C SER A 14 -9.65 18.80 -4.01
N ASN A 15 -9.24 17.63 -3.49
CA ASN A 15 -8.28 17.52 -2.38
C ASN A 15 -7.09 16.60 -2.68
N THR A 16 -6.80 16.33 -3.96
CA THR A 16 -5.63 15.53 -4.34
C THR A 16 -4.45 16.45 -4.63
N PRO A 17 -3.29 16.30 -3.96
CA PRO A 17 -2.09 17.07 -4.25
C PRO A 17 -1.62 16.91 -5.70
N GLU A 18 -1.15 18.02 -6.30
CA GLU A 18 -0.75 18.06 -7.72
C GLU A 18 0.37 17.07 -8.10
N TRP A 19 1.22 16.69 -7.15
CA TRP A 19 2.31 15.74 -7.36
C TRP A 19 1.84 14.29 -7.50
N ILE A 20 0.60 13.98 -7.09
CA ILE A 20 -0.03 12.66 -7.27
C ILE A 20 -0.71 12.64 -8.64
N ASN A 21 0.10 12.45 -9.68
CA ASN A 21 -0.33 12.60 -11.08
C ASN A 21 0.19 11.46 -11.97
N GLU A 22 -0.09 11.56 -13.28
CA GLU A 22 0.31 10.54 -14.26
C GLU A 22 1.83 10.32 -14.29
N GLU A 23 2.65 11.36 -14.22
CA GLU A 23 4.10 11.22 -14.25
C GLU A 23 4.63 10.44 -13.04
N PHE A 24 4.05 10.66 -11.86
CA PHE A 24 4.38 9.92 -10.66
C PHE A 24 4.16 8.42 -10.86
N PHE A 25 2.95 8.03 -11.28
CA PHE A 25 2.63 6.61 -11.49
C PHE A 25 3.33 6.01 -12.72
N LYS A 26 3.64 6.81 -13.74
CA LYS A 26 4.41 6.38 -14.90
C LYS A 26 5.78 5.88 -14.46
N ARG A 27 6.49 6.62 -13.60
CA ARG A 27 7.80 6.18 -13.07
C ARG A 27 7.72 4.85 -12.32
N ILE A 28 6.65 4.63 -11.58
CA ILE A 28 6.42 3.38 -10.85
C ILE A 28 6.19 2.23 -11.83
N LEU A 29 5.32 2.42 -12.82
CA LEU A 29 5.00 1.41 -13.83
C LEU A 29 6.20 1.11 -14.75
N ASP A 30 6.98 2.12 -15.14
CA ASP A 30 8.17 1.94 -15.96
C ASP A 30 9.16 0.96 -15.29
N LYS A 31 9.35 1.12 -13.97
CA LYS A 31 10.20 0.25 -13.16
C LYS A 31 9.62 -1.15 -12.99
N ASP A 32 8.32 -1.28 -12.72
CA ASP A 32 7.69 -2.58 -12.48
C ASP A 32 7.59 -3.44 -13.75
N GLU A 33 7.28 -2.82 -14.88
CA GLU A 33 7.18 -3.49 -16.19
C GLU A 33 8.55 -3.73 -16.83
N SER A 34 9.59 -3.03 -16.37
CA SER A 34 10.91 -3.00 -17.03
C SER A 34 10.83 -2.54 -18.50
N ASP A 35 9.89 -1.65 -18.81
CA ASP A 35 9.67 -1.00 -20.11
C ASP A 35 9.03 0.38 -19.89
N ASN A 36 9.21 1.30 -20.83
CA ASN A 36 8.50 2.56 -20.83
C ASN A 36 7.00 2.33 -21.05
N VAL A 37 6.17 2.92 -20.20
CA VAL A 37 4.72 2.89 -20.32
C VAL A 37 4.17 4.22 -20.82
N LYS A 38 3.09 4.14 -21.59
CA LYS A 38 2.21 5.27 -21.88
C LYS A 38 0.95 5.11 -21.05
N ILE A 39 0.68 6.08 -20.16
CA ILE A 39 -0.58 6.15 -19.44
C ILE A 39 -1.65 6.68 -20.40
N ASN A 40 -2.75 5.94 -20.52
CA ASN A 40 -3.91 6.32 -21.31
C ASN A 40 -4.97 6.99 -20.44
N LYS A 41 -5.08 6.59 -19.17
CA LYS A 41 -6.04 7.14 -18.22
C LYS A 41 -5.61 6.88 -16.78
N LEU A 42 -5.59 7.91 -15.96
CA LEU A 42 -5.48 7.84 -14.50
C LEU A 42 -6.83 8.20 -13.85
N LEU A 43 -7.30 7.35 -12.94
CA LEU A 43 -8.45 7.60 -12.08
C LEU A 43 -8.00 7.55 -10.62
N LEU A 44 -8.17 8.66 -9.92
CA LEU A 44 -7.86 8.79 -8.49
C LEU A 44 -9.16 8.86 -7.70
N SER A 45 -9.20 8.16 -6.57
CA SER A 45 -10.29 8.25 -5.59
C SER A 45 -9.71 8.27 -4.18
N SER A 46 -10.33 9.02 -3.27
CA SER A 46 -9.97 8.97 -1.85
C SER A 46 -10.22 7.56 -1.31
N GLY A 47 -9.21 7.00 -0.64
CA GLY A 47 -9.30 5.72 0.06
C GLY A 47 -9.68 5.87 1.53
N SER A 48 -9.67 7.10 2.06
CA SER A 48 -10.07 7.40 3.43
C SER A 48 -11.50 7.92 3.47
N SER A 49 -12.38 7.22 4.19
CA SER A 49 -13.61 7.83 4.70
C SER A 49 -13.22 8.96 5.65
N LYS A 50 -13.95 10.08 5.71
CA LYS A 50 -13.75 11.13 6.76
C LYS A 50 -13.77 10.59 8.21
N ILE A 51 -14.19 9.34 8.39
CA ILE A 51 -14.36 8.63 9.66
C ILE A 51 -13.10 7.81 10.03
N ASP A 52 -12.22 7.54 9.07
CA ASP A 52 -11.02 6.75 9.32
C ASP A 52 -9.92 7.66 9.89
N ASN A 53 -9.75 7.65 11.21
CA ASN A 53 -8.69 8.36 11.95
C ASN A 53 -7.28 7.81 11.63
N TYR A 54 -6.87 7.84 10.37
CA TYR A 54 -5.49 7.55 9.99
C TYR A 54 -4.67 8.83 10.07
N ALA A 55 -3.49 8.75 10.69
CA ALA A 55 -2.43 9.77 10.64
C ALA A 55 -1.85 9.99 9.22
N SER A 56 -2.58 9.62 8.17
CA SER A 56 -2.16 9.57 6.77
C SER A 56 -3.38 9.60 5.85
N VAL A 57 -3.22 10.19 4.67
CA VAL A 57 -4.21 10.14 3.59
C VAL A 57 -3.98 8.90 2.73
N LEU A 58 -5.06 8.23 2.34
CA LEU A 58 -5.04 7.13 1.39
C LEU A 58 -5.65 7.56 0.06
N TYR A 59 -4.98 7.23 -1.04
CA TYR A 59 -5.48 7.37 -2.40
C TYR A 59 -5.50 6.01 -3.08
N ARG A 60 -6.56 5.71 -3.82
CA ARG A 60 -6.56 4.60 -4.77
C ARG A 60 -6.37 5.15 -6.18
N ALA A 61 -5.43 4.57 -6.92
CA ALA A 61 -5.13 4.95 -8.29
C ALA A 61 -5.39 3.77 -9.23
N LYS A 62 -6.38 3.90 -10.12
CA LYS A 62 -6.66 2.95 -11.18
C LYS A 62 -6.14 3.50 -12.51
N ILE A 63 -5.25 2.76 -13.15
CA ILE A 63 -4.47 3.23 -14.29
C ILE A 63 -4.66 2.31 -15.47
N LYS A 64 -5.04 2.89 -16.61
CA LYS A 64 -4.98 2.25 -17.92
C LYS A 64 -3.72 2.69 -18.63
N TYR A 65 -2.93 1.75 -19.12
CA TYR A 65 -1.65 2.04 -19.78
C TYR A 65 -1.35 1.01 -20.86
N ALA A 66 -0.41 1.32 -21.74
CA ALA A 66 0.18 0.38 -22.68
C ALA A 66 1.70 0.43 -22.57
N LEU A 67 2.36 -0.69 -22.86
CA LEU A 67 3.82 -0.71 -22.99
C LEU A 67 4.21 -0.06 -24.32
N CYS A 68 5.30 0.71 -24.34
CA CYS A 68 5.82 1.29 -25.58
C CYS A 68 6.25 0.20 -26.57
N SER A 69 6.71 -0.97 -26.09
CA SER A 69 6.98 -2.14 -26.93
C SER A 69 5.72 -2.83 -27.48
N GLN A 70 4.56 -2.62 -26.85
CA GLN A 70 3.28 -3.27 -27.19
C GLN A 70 2.13 -2.25 -27.13
N PRO A 71 2.13 -1.22 -28.01
CA PRO A 71 1.24 -0.07 -27.89
C PRO A 71 -0.24 -0.40 -28.09
N ASN A 72 -0.54 -1.53 -28.75
CA ASN A 72 -1.90 -1.99 -29.00
C ASN A 72 -2.48 -2.87 -27.87
N GLN A 73 -1.70 -3.15 -26.82
CA GLN A 73 -2.13 -3.97 -25.69
C GLN A 73 -2.37 -3.08 -24.46
N GLU A 74 -3.64 -2.75 -24.19
CA GLU A 74 -4.02 -2.02 -22.98
C GLU A 74 -3.96 -2.95 -21.76
N LYS A 75 -3.30 -2.47 -20.70
CA LYS A 75 -3.23 -3.07 -19.38
C LYS A 75 -3.94 -2.18 -18.36
N ILE A 76 -4.38 -2.79 -17.27
CA ILE A 76 -4.98 -2.08 -16.13
C ILE A 76 -4.20 -2.44 -14.87
N ARG A 77 -3.77 -1.44 -14.10
CA ARG A 77 -3.22 -1.61 -12.75
C ARG A 77 -4.05 -0.82 -11.75
N SER A 78 -4.15 -1.31 -10.53
CA SER A 78 -4.69 -0.56 -9.40
C SER A 78 -3.66 -0.51 -8.27
N PHE A 79 -3.50 0.66 -7.66
CA PHE A 79 -2.59 0.90 -6.55
C PHE A 79 -3.32 1.53 -5.38
N VAL A 80 -2.87 1.21 -4.17
CA VAL A 80 -3.23 1.95 -2.95
C VAL A 80 -2.00 2.72 -2.50
N MET A 81 -2.13 4.04 -2.40
CA MET A 81 -1.07 4.94 -1.99
C MET A 81 -1.42 5.52 -0.63
N LYS A 82 -0.44 5.53 0.26
CA LYS A 82 -0.51 6.18 1.56
C LYS A 82 0.50 7.32 1.60
N THR A 83 0.07 8.50 2.04
CA THR A 83 0.91 9.69 2.17
C THR A 83 0.56 10.45 3.45
N GLU A 84 1.50 11.22 3.98
CA GLU A 84 1.21 12.13 5.10
C GLU A 84 0.22 13.24 4.71
N HIS A 85 -0.49 13.79 5.71
CA HIS A 85 -1.33 14.98 5.50
C HIS A 85 -0.45 16.19 5.16
N PHE A 86 -0.76 16.85 4.05
CA PHE A 86 -0.15 18.12 3.70
C PHE A 86 -1.09 19.26 4.12
N GLU A 87 -1.05 19.66 5.40
CA GLU A 87 -1.63 20.93 5.82
C GLU A 87 -0.50 21.92 6.17
N GLU A 88 -0.45 23.02 5.42
CA GLU A 88 0.37 24.18 5.75
C GLU A 88 -0.14 24.79 7.07
N GLY A 89 0.70 24.84 8.10
CA GLY A 89 0.40 25.54 9.36
C GLY A 89 0.05 24.67 10.58
N LEU A 90 -0.33 23.39 10.42
CA LEU A 90 -0.59 22.49 11.56
C LEU A 90 0.72 21.82 12.05
N GLN A 91 1.58 22.56 12.74
CA GLN A 91 2.90 22.05 13.18
C GLN A 91 2.90 21.25 14.50
N LYS A 92 1.80 21.14 15.23
CA LYS A 92 1.87 20.84 16.67
C LYS A 92 2.18 19.37 17.05
N ASP A 93 2.00 18.38 16.15
CA ASP A 93 2.31 16.97 16.45
C ASP A 93 3.05 16.21 15.33
N LYS A 94 3.67 16.94 14.39
CA LYS A 94 4.32 16.34 13.20
C LYS A 94 5.35 15.26 13.56
N LEU A 95 6.17 15.47 14.60
CA LEU A 95 7.29 14.57 14.94
C LEU A 95 6.85 13.14 15.28
N GLY A 96 5.72 12.96 15.97
CA GLY A 96 5.18 11.64 16.29
C GLY A 96 4.68 10.92 15.04
N GLU A 97 3.95 11.63 14.18
CA GLU A 97 3.49 11.12 12.90
C GLU A 97 4.65 10.76 11.97
N MET A 98 5.73 11.55 11.99
CA MET A 98 6.97 11.24 11.25
C MET A 98 7.53 9.87 11.65
N ALA A 99 7.70 9.64 12.96
CA ALA A 99 8.26 8.40 13.47
C ALA A 99 7.36 7.19 13.15
N ILE A 100 6.04 7.36 13.19
CA ILE A 100 5.08 6.31 12.83
C ILE A 100 5.19 5.96 11.34
N PHE A 101 5.21 6.95 10.45
CA PHE A 101 5.32 6.71 9.01
C PHE A 101 6.66 6.06 8.63
N GLU A 102 7.77 6.54 9.21
CA GLU A 102 9.09 5.93 9.00
C GLU A 102 9.13 4.47 9.48
N THR A 103 8.52 4.19 10.63
CA THR A 103 8.41 2.83 11.16
C THR A 103 7.62 1.94 10.20
N GLU A 104 6.51 2.43 9.66
CA GLU A 104 5.71 1.70 8.67
C GLU A 104 6.50 1.41 7.39
N VAL A 105 7.17 2.41 6.81
CA VAL A 105 8.01 2.20 5.62
C VAL A 105 9.10 1.17 5.89
N ARG A 106 9.77 1.23 7.05
CA ARG A 106 10.80 0.23 7.44
C ARG A 106 10.21 -1.15 7.64
N MET A 107 9.02 -1.28 8.21
CA MET A 107 8.34 -2.55 8.38
C MET A 107 8.12 -3.24 7.02
N TYR A 108 7.64 -2.46 6.05
CA TYR A 108 7.30 -2.91 4.71
C TYR A 108 8.50 -3.17 3.80
N THR A 109 9.56 -2.35 3.91
CA THR A 109 10.74 -2.42 3.02
C THR A 109 11.91 -3.25 3.57
N ILE A 110 11.97 -3.47 4.89
CA ILE A 110 13.08 -4.17 5.54
C ILE A 110 12.57 -5.37 6.33
N VAL A 111 11.76 -5.15 7.37
CA VAL A 111 11.44 -6.20 8.35
C VAL A 111 10.63 -7.34 7.75
N LEU A 112 9.52 -7.05 7.07
CA LEU A 112 8.67 -8.06 6.44
C LEU A 112 9.39 -8.84 5.33
N PRO A 113 10.19 -8.20 4.44
CA PRO A 113 11.05 -8.93 3.51
C PRO A 113 12.04 -9.88 4.17
N MET A 114 12.69 -9.48 5.27
CA MET A 114 13.59 -10.36 6.02
C MET A 114 12.84 -11.55 6.64
N ILE A 115 11.67 -11.31 7.25
CA ILE A 115 10.83 -12.38 7.79
C ILE A 115 10.40 -13.34 6.67
N LYS A 116 9.96 -12.80 5.53
CA LYS A 116 9.57 -13.59 4.35
C LYS A 116 10.74 -14.45 3.88
N ALA A 117 11.95 -13.90 3.75
CA ALA A 117 13.14 -14.64 3.35
C ALA A 117 13.42 -15.80 4.32
N LYS A 118 13.36 -15.54 5.63
CA LYS A 118 13.58 -16.58 6.63
C LYS A 118 12.53 -17.69 6.60
N LEU A 119 11.26 -17.33 6.40
CA LEU A 119 10.18 -18.32 6.21
C LEU A 119 10.44 -19.20 4.98
N ARG A 120 10.96 -18.63 3.90
CA ARG A 120 11.29 -19.38 2.68
C ARG A 120 12.40 -20.41 2.89
N GLU A 121 13.37 -20.15 3.77
CA GLU A 121 14.39 -21.16 4.16
C GLU A 121 13.76 -22.42 4.76
N PHE A 122 12.62 -22.28 5.44
CA PHE A 122 11.84 -23.39 5.99
C PHE A 122 10.78 -23.96 5.03
N GLY A 123 10.81 -23.56 3.75
CA GLY A 123 9.82 -23.96 2.75
C GLY A 123 8.44 -23.31 2.92
N ASP A 124 8.29 -22.34 3.83
CA ASP A 124 7.02 -21.70 4.11
C ASP A 124 6.71 -20.60 3.08
N GLN A 125 5.64 -20.80 2.30
CA GLN A 125 5.24 -19.92 1.21
C GLN A 125 4.30 -18.77 1.62
N THR A 126 4.06 -18.54 2.91
CA THR A 126 3.10 -17.53 3.40
C THR A 126 3.39 -16.13 2.85
N VAL A 127 2.31 -15.44 2.46
CA VAL A 127 2.29 -14.02 2.10
C VAL A 127 1.83 -13.20 3.30
N LEU A 128 2.70 -12.32 3.78
CA LEU A 128 2.48 -11.54 5.01
C LEU A 128 1.96 -10.13 4.75
N ALA A 129 2.21 -9.57 3.56
CA ALA A 129 1.88 -8.20 3.21
C ALA A 129 1.67 -8.05 1.70
N PRO A 130 0.92 -7.01 1.26
CA PRO A 130 0.81 -6.64 -0.15
C PRO A 130 2.18 -6.32 -0.75
N LYS A 131 2.31 -6.46 -2.08
CA LYS A 131 3.51 -5.99 -2.78
C LYS A 131 3.61 -4.45 -2.66
N ILE A 132 4.84 -3.96 -2.50
CA ILE A 132 5.15 -2.53 -2.56
C ILE A 132 5.78 -2.23 -3.91
N PHE A 133 5.33 -1.17 -4.55
CA PHE A 133 5.85 -0.71 -5.83
C PHE A 133 6.76 0.50 -5.67
N HIS A 134 6.49 1.33 -4.66
CA HIS A 134 7.27 2.54 -4.39
C HIS A 134 7.20 2.91 -2.91
N SER A 135 8.24 3.55 -2.41
CA SER A 135 8.26 4.19 -1.09
C SER A 135 9.27 5.33 -1.09
N SER A 136 8.91 6.45 -0.47
CA SER A 136 9.77 7.62 -0.26
C SER A 136 9.66 8.11 1.18
N LEU A 137 10.82 8.32 1.81
CA LEU A 137 10.94 9.04 3.09
C LEU A 137 11.28 10.52 2.88
N GLU A 138 11.49 10.95 1.64
CA GLU A 138 11.60 12.37 1.29
C GLU A 138 10.21 12.98 1.17
N MET A 139 10.04 14.21 1.67
CA MET A 139 8.77 14.94 1.62
C MET A 139 8.35 15.21 0.16
N PRO A 140 7.08 14.98 -0.23
CA PRO A 140 6.02 14.36 0.56
C PRO A 140 6.22 12.84 0.69
N ARG A 141 6.23 12.35 1.94
CA ARG A 141 6.49 10.96 2.27
C ARG A 141 5.32 10.10 1.86
N ASN A 142 5.62 9.01 1.16
CA ASN A 142 4.59 8.17 0.59
C ASN A 142 5.04 6.73 0.40
N ILE A 143 4.07 5.82 0.33
CA ILE A 143 4.27 4.41 0.01
C ILE A 143 3.13 3.94 -0.88
N VAL A 144 3.45 3.17 -1.91
CA VAL A 144 2.51 2.68 -2.92
C VAL A 144 2.49 1.16 -2.90
N PHE A 145 1.31 0.62 -2.64
CA PHE A 145 1.01 -0.79 -2.51
C PHE A 145 0.20 -1.31 -3.68
N GLU A 146 0.25 -2.63 -3.85
CA GLU A 146 -0.77 -3.41 -4.54
C GLU A 146 -2.16 -3.16 -3.95
N ASP A 147 -3.16 -3.02 -4.82
CA ASP A 147 -4.54 -2.90 -4.41
C ASP A 147 -5.15 -4.28 -4.13
N LEU A 148 -5.23 -4.67 -2.86
CA LEU A 148 -5.77 -5.97 -2.47
C LEU A 148 -7.24 -6.14 -2.83
N LEU A 149 -8.02 -5.07 -3.03
CA LEU A 149 -9.41 -5.23 -3.47
C LEU A 149 -9.50 -5.81 -4.89
N THR A 150 -8.53 -5.53 -5.77
CA THR A 150 -8.51 -6.13 -7.11
C THR A 150 -8.11 -7.61 -7.08
N GLU A 151 -7.47 -8.05 -6.00
CA GLU A 151 -7.09 -9.45 -5.76
C GLU A 151 -8.19 -10.25 -5.03
N GLY A 152 -9.39 -9.68 -4.87
CA GLY A 152 -10.53 -10.35 -4.25
C GLY A 152 -10.55 -10.31 -2.71
N TYR A 153 -9.69 -9.51 -2.08
CA TYR A 153 -9.79 -9.28 -0.65
C TYR A 153 -10.95 -8.33 -0.31
N SER A 154 -11.52 -8.49 0.88
CA SER A 154 -12.54 -7.62 1.44
C SER A 154 -12.14 -7.14 2.82
N ILE A 155 -12.55 -5.92 3.17
CA ILE A 155 -12.36 -5.39 4.52
C ILE A 155 -13.33 -6.09 5.48
N ILE A 156 -12.82 -6.58 6.61
CA ILE A 156 -13.64 -7.11 7.71
C ILE A 156 -13.79 -5.99 8.74
N SER A 157 -14.84 -5.17 8.62
CA SER A 157 -15.15 -4.06 9.54
C SER A 157 -16.58 -4.12 10.06
N GLU A 158 -17.53 -4.54 9.24
CA GLU A 158 -18.97 -4.54 9.56
C GLU A 158 -19.45 -5.85 10.20
N ARG A 159 -18.54 -6.79 10.45
CA ARG A 159 -18.83 -8.06 11.13
C ARG A 159 -17.62 -8.58 11.90
N PRO A 160 -17.83 -9.45 12.90
CA PRO A 160 -16.76 -10.27 13.44
C PRO A 160 -16.14 -11.17 12.37
N GLY A 161 -14.85 -11.46 12.53
CA GLY A 161 -14.17 -12.50 11.76
C GLY A 161 -14.73 -13.89 12.11
N SER A 162 -14.86 -14.76 11.11
CA SER A 162 -15.12 -16.18 11.32
C SER A 162 -13.92 -16.85 12.00
N LEU A 163 -14.15 -18.02 12.61
CA LEU A 163 -13.09 -18.79 13.26
C LEU A 163 -11.90 -19.06 12.32
N GLU A 164 -12.16 -19.37 11.05
CA GLU A 164 -11.12 -19.67 10.07
C GLU A 164 -10.33 -18.42 9.68
N GLU A 165 -10.99 -17.26 9.52
CA GLU A 165 -10.30 -15.98 9.28
C GLU A 165 -9.40 -15.59 10.46
N ILE A 166 -9.90 -15.76 11.69
CA ILE A 166 -9.13 -15.47 12.91
C ILE A 166 -7.93 -16.41 13.04
N LYS A 167 -8.12 -17.72 12.83
CA LYS A 167 -7.02 -18.70 12.82
C LYS A 167 -5.96 -18.33 11.78
N LEU A 168 -6.37 -17.91 10.59
CA LEU A 168 -5.45 -17.50 9.53
C LEU A 168 -4.66 -16.25 9.95
N ALA A 169 -5.31 -15.24 10.51
CA ALA A 169 -4.66 -14.04 11.02
C ALA A 169 -3.66 -14.37 12.14
N LEU A 170 -4.07 -15.17 13.13
CA LEU A 170 -3.22 -15.62 14.23
C LEU A 170 -2.03 -16.44 13.73
N LYS A 171 -2.22 -17.30 12.72
CA LYS A 171 -1.13 -18.07 12.12
C LYS A 171 -0.09 -17.16 11.45
N LYS A 172 -0.51 -16.10 10.74
CA LYS A 172 0.42 -15.10 10.18
C LYS A 172 1.14 -14.34 11.30
N LEU A 173 0.43 -13.92 12.34
CA LEU A 173 1.00 -13.22 13.49
C LEU A 173 2.03 -14.08 14.24
N ALA A 174 1.73 -15.35 14.48
CA ALA A 174 2.63 -16.29 15.14
C ALA A 174 3.94 -16.47 14.35
N LYS A 175 3.86 -16.52 13.01
CA LYS A 175 5.05 -16.57 12.14
C LYS A 175 5.90 -15.31 12.25
N ILE A 176 5.27 -14.15 12.18
CA ILE A 176 5.96 -12.86 12.37
C ILE A 176 6.67 -12.85 13.73
N HIS A 177 5.97 -13.22 14.80
CA HIS A 177 6.53 -13.23 16.15
C HIS A 177 7.71 -14.21 16.29
N ALA A 178 7.55 -15.47 15.84
CA ALA A 178 8.59 -16.49 15.96
C ALA A 178 9.89 -16.09 15.24
N ILE A 179 9.78 -15.58 14.02
CA ILE A 179 10.93 -15.16 13.23
C ILE A 179 11.57 -13.89 13.80
N SER A 180 10.78 -12.88 14.18
CA SER A 180 11.31 -11.67 14.82
C SER A 180 12.06 -11.99 16.11
N TYR A 181 11.54 -12.89 16.95
CA TYR A 181 12.21 -13.33 18.16
C TYR A 181 13.54 -14.01 17.83
N GLN A 182 13.55 -14.97 16.89
CA GLN A 182 14.77 -15.64 16.45
C GLN A 182 15.83 -14.63 15.96
N MET A 183 15.44 -13.67 15.12
CA MET A 183 16.34 -12.65 14.59
C MET A 183 16.93 -11.77 15.72
N ALA A 184 16.12 -11.38 16.70
CA ALA A 184 16.58 -10.61 17.84
C ALA A 184 17.63 -11.37 18.67
N GLN A 185 17.47 -12.68 18.87
CA GLN A 185 18.45 -13.51 19.58
C GLN A 185 19.78 -13.63 18.80
N MET A 186 19.73 -13.69 17.47
CA MET A 186 20.94 -13.80 16.63
C MET A 186 21.78 -12.51 16.62
N VAL A 187 21.14 -11.34 16.66
CA VAL A 187 21.85 -10.05 16.74
C VAL A 187 22.51 -9.86 18.11
N GLY A 188 21.97 -10.48 19.16
CA GLY A 188 22.52 -10.43 20.52
C GLY A 188 23.81 -11.25 20.77
N ILE A 189 24.34 -11.97 19.78
CA ILE A 189 25.53 -12.85 19.95
C ILE A 189 26.81 -12.26 19.33
N HIS A 190 26.73 -11.14 18.59
CA HIS A 190 27.92 -10.53 17.95
C HIS A 190 28.31 -9.13 18.45
N ILE A 191 27.75 -8.69 19.58
CA ILE A 191 28.22 -7.48 20.28
C ILE A 191 28.23 -7.76 21.79
N LEU A 192 29.18 -8.57 22.23
CA LEU A 192 29.80 -8.53 23.57
C LEU A 192 31.29 -8.86 23.40
#